data_AF-A0A8A4KD39-F1
#
_entry.id   AF-A0A8A4KD39-F1
#
_cell.length_a   1.000
_cell.length_b   1.000
_cell.length_c   1.000
_cell.angle_alpha   90.00
_cell.angle_beta   90.00
_cell.angle_gamma   90.00
#
_symmetry.space_group_name_H-M   'P 1'
#
loop_
_entity.id
_entity.type
_entity.pdbx_description
1 polymer ?
#
loop_
_entity_poly.entity_id
_entity_poly.type
_entity_poly.pdbx_seq_one_letter_code
_entity_poly.pdbx_strand_id
1 'polypeptide(L)' 'MTHIFVYLVIASGVPGGSTWNVTRMPNMDVCEQFRNSIIKPQGYTGYEFNVPRPGKVRCIEAKTDKPVNP' A
#
# COMPACT_ATOMS: atom_id res chain seq x y z
N MET A 1 15.30 -13.62 16.59
CA MET A 1 15.55 -12.37 15.86
C MET A 1 14.26 -12.05 15.14
N THR A 2 13.63 -10.92 15.42
CA THR A 2 12.35 -10.55 14.80
C THR A 2 12.65 -9.82 13.49
N HIS A 3 12.20 -10.38 12.38
CA HIS A 3 12.26 -9.74 11.07
C HIS A 3 11.01 -8.88 10.87
N ILE A 4 11.22 -7.66 10.37
CA ILE A 4 10.15 -6.71 10.07
C ILE A 4 10.09 -6.53 8.56
N PHE A 5 8.90 -6.69 8.00
CA PHE A 5 8.59 -6.44 6.61
C PHE A 5 7.56 -5.34 6.52
N VAL A 6 7.80 -4.38 5.64
CA VAL A 6 6.85 -3.30 5.38
C VAL A 6 6.30 -3.47 3.98
N TYR A 7 4.98 -3.34 3.85
CA TYR A 7 4.28 -3.46 2.58
C TYR A 7 3.39 -2.24 2.34
N LEU A 8 3.48 -1.69 1.15
CA LEU A 8 2.45 -0.79 0.62
C LEU A 8 1.39 -1.64 -0.08
N VAL A 9 0.15 -1.49 0.33
CA VAL A 9 -1.00 -2.17 -0.25
C VAL A 9 -1.91 -1.14 -0.91
N ILE A 10 -2.21 -1.33 -2.18
CA ILE A 10 -3.15 -0.51 -2.97
C ILE A 10 -4.31 -1.39 -3.42
N ALA A 11 -5.51 -1.05 -2.97
CA ALA A 11 -6.75 -1.70 -3.35
C ALA A 11 -7.41 -0.94 -4.49
N SER A 12 -7.85 -1.64 -5.53
CA SER A 12 -8.68 -1.07 -6.59
C SER A 12 -9.96 -1.89 -6.75
N GLY A 13 -11.08 -1.20 -6.99
CA GLY A 13 -12.34 -1.88 -7.28
C GLY A 13 -12.34 -2.36 -8.73
N VAL A 14 -12.76 -3.59 -8.96
CA VAL A 14 -12.95 -4.16 -10.30
C VAL A 14 -14.35 -4.77 -10.37
N PRO A 15 -14.97 -4.90 -11.57
CA PRO A 15 -16.24 -5.59 -11.70
C PRO A 15 -16.16 -7.00 -11.08
N GLY A 16 -17.02 -7.29 -10.10
CA GLY A 16 -17.06 -8.59 -9.43
C GLY A 16 -16.08 -8.76 -8.24
N GLY A 17 -15.35 -7.73 -7.81
CA GLY A 17 -14.51 -7.85 -6.61
C GLY A 17 -13.50 -6.72 -6.38
N SER A 18 -12.33 -7.07 -5.88
CA SER A 18 -11.23 -6.14 -5.61
C SER A 18 -9.90 -6.73 -6.06
N THR A 19 -9.07 -5.89 -6.67
CA THR A 19 -7.68 -6.21 -6.97
C THR A 19 -6.78 -5.49 -5.98
N TRP A 20 -5.66 -6.12 -5.64
CA TRP A 20 -4.71 -5.63 -4.64
C TRP A 20 -3.31 -5.67 -5.24
N ASN A 21 -2.64 -4.52 -5.24
CA ASN A 21 -1.22 -4.45 -5.55
C ASN A 21 -0.43 -4.30 -4.25
N VAL A 22 0.55 -5.18 -4.04
CA VAL A 22 1.35 -5.26 -2.81
C VAL A 22 2.82 -5.08 -3.16
N THR A 23 3.45 -4.04 -2.63
CA THR A 23 4.86 -3.72 -2.89
C THR A 23 5.64 -3.72 -1.59
N ARG A 24 6.80 -4.40 -1.55
CA ARG A 24 7.72 -4.36 -0.42
C ARG A 24 8.35 -2.98 -0.30
N MET A 25 8.36 -2.44 0.92
CA MET A 25 8.94 -1.15 1.24
C MET A 25 10.18 -1.32 2.13
N PRO A 26 11.19 -0.43 2.00
CA PRO A 26 12.40 -0.51 2.82
C PRO A 26 12.15 -0.33 4.32
N ASN A 27 11.20 0.54 4.68
CA ASN A 27 10.78 0.81 6.06
C ASN A 27 9.42 1.55 6.08
N MET A 28 8.90 1.80 7.29
CA MET A 28 7.58 2.41 7.49
C MET A 28 7.53 3.89 7.05
N ASP A 29 8.60 4.65 7.31
CA ASP A 29 8.65 6.07 6.95
C ASP A 29 8.58 6.29 5.44
N VAL A 30 9.34 5.49 4.67
CA VAL A 30 9.31 5.49 3.20
C VAL A 30 7.94 5.06 2.69
N CYS A 31 7.33 4.05 3.32
CA CYS A 31 5.99 3.62 2.95
C CYS A 31 4.96 4.74 3.13
N GLU A 32 4.97 5.45 4.27
CA GLU A 32 4.02 6.54 4.52
C GLU A 32 4.26 7.74 3.60
N GLN A 33 5.51 8.05 3.25
CA GLN A 33 5.80 9.06 2.23
C GLN A 33 5.18 8.70 0.88
N PHE A 34 5.30 7.43 0.46
CA PHE A 34 4.68 6.92 -0.77
C PHE A 34 3.16 6.91 -0.69
N ARG A 35 2.59 6.44 0.42
CA ARG A 35 1.15 6.49 0.65
C ARG A 35 0.63 7.92 0.52
N ASN A 36 1.31 8.87 1.18
CA ASN A 36 0.96 10.28 1.12
C ASN A 36 1.08 10.87 -0.29
N SER A 37 2.06 10.46 -1.10
CA SER A 37 2.18 10.93 -2.49
C SER A 37 1.05 10.40 -3.39
N ILE A 38 0.56 9.18 -3.12
CA ILE A 38 -0.54 8.55 -3.86
C ILE A 38 -1.90 9.14 -3.47
N ILE A 39 -2.15 9.36 -2.18
CA ILE A 39 -3.45 9.86 -1.67
C ILE A 39 -3.60 11.38 -1.79
N LYS A 40 -2.51 12.12 -2.04
CA LYS A 40 -2.57 13.57 -2.24
C LYS A 40 -3.52 13.85 -3.40
N PRO A 41 -4.43 14.84 -3.27
CA PRO A 41 -5.37 15.17 -4.34
C PRO A 41 -4.56 15.70 -5.54
N GLN A 42 -4.29 14.82 -6.50
CA GLN A 42 -4.06 15.25 -7.88
C GLN A 42 -5.38 15.92 -8.28
N GLY A 43 -5.32 17.22 -8.58
CA GLY A 43 -6.49 18.07 -8.76
C GLY A 43 -7.64 17.36 -9.49
N TYR A 44 -8.85 17.49 -8.93
CA TYR A 44 -10.09 16.85 -9.39
C TYR A 44 -10.18 16.77 -10.94
N THR A 45 -9.94 15.59 -11.49
CA THR A 45 -10.22 15.26 -12.90
C THR A 45 -11.14 14.05 -12.96
N GLY A 46 -12.44 14.29 -12.76
CA GLY A 46 -13.55 13.68 -13.50
C GLY A 46 -13.68 12.16 -13.73
N TYR A 47 -12.87 11.27 -13.14
CA TYR A 47 -12.99 9.82 -13.34
C TYR A 47 -12.68 9.05 -12.04
N GLU A 48 -13.70 8.89 -11.21
CA GLU A 48 -13.64 8.34 -9.84
C GLU A 48 -13.27 6.83 -9.70
N PHE A 49 -12.90 6.13 -10.77
CA PHE A 49 -12.63 4.69 -10.67
C PHE A 49 -11.16 4.32 -10.40
N ASN A 50 -10.20 5.16 -10.79
CA ASN A 50 -8.79 4.74 -10.85
C ASN A 50 -7.85 5.46 -9.87
N VAL A 51 -8.33 6.43 -9.09
CA VAL A 51 -7.50 7.09 -8.07
C VAL A 51 -7.66 6.36 -6.73
N PRO A 52 -6.58 5.84 -6.12
CA PRO A 52 -6.66 5.17 -4.84
C PRO A 52 -7.09 6.15 -3.74
N ARG A 53 -8.34 6.03 -3.27
CA ARG A 53 -8.85 6.81 -2.13
C ARG A 53 -8.00 6.54 -0.87
N PRO A 54 -7.94 7.45 0.12
CA PRO A 54 -7.14 7.26 1.35
C PRO A 54 -7.39 5.94 2.09
N GLY A 55 -8.60 5.39 2.02
CA GLY A 55 -8.95 4.09 2.61
C GLY A 55 -8.47 2.86 1.83
N LYS A 56 -8.04 3.05 0.59
CA LYS A 56 -7.58 2.01 -0.35
C LYS A 56 -6.05 1.89 -0.42
N VAL A 57 -5.30 2.78 0.23
CA VAL A 57 -3.83 2.72 0.29
C VAL A 57 -3.38 2.60 1.73
N ARG A 58 -2.63 1.54 2.06
CA ARG A 58 -2.19 1.26 3.43
C ARG A 58 -0.74 0.81 3.48
N CYS A 59 -0.05 1.26 4.52
CA CYS A 59 1.23 0.69 4.94
C CYS A 59 0.97 -0.38 6.01
N ILE A 60 1.52 -1.56 5.80
CA ILE A 60 1.36 -2.72 6.69
C ILE A 60 2.73 -3.16 7.16
N GLU A 61 2.91 -3.24 8.47
CA GLU A 61 4.07 -3.83 9.10
C GLU A 61 3.75 -5.28 9.49
N ALA A 62 4.53 -6.22 8.96
CA ALA A 62 4.46 -7.63 9.29
C ALA A 62 5.72 -8.06 10.05
N LYS A 63 5.53 -8.70 11.20
CA LYS A 63 6.62 -9.19 12.06
C LYS A 63 6.64 -10.70 12.03
N THR A 64 7.83 -11.28 12.00
CA THR A 64 8.01 -12.74 12.13
C THR A 64 9.28 -13.06 12.89
N ASP A 65 9.18 -14.04 13.76
CA ASP A 65 10.34 -14.62 14.46
C ASP A 65 10.85 -15.90 13.76
N LYS A 66 10.19 -16.31 12.67
CA LYS A 66 10.62 -17.46 11.86
C LYS A 66 11.80 -17.09 10.95
N PRO A 67 12.66 -18.06 10.60
CA PRO A 67 13.69 -17.87 9.60
C PRO A 67 13.10 -17.37 8.28
N VAL A 68 13.74 -16.36 7.69
CA VAL A 68 13.39 -15.84 6.38
C VAL A 68 14.30 -16.51 5.37
N ASN A 69 13.73 -17.13 4.32
CA ASN A 69 14.54 -17.69 3.26
C ASN A 69 15.28 -16.54 2.53
N PRO A 70 16.61 -16.67 2.34
CA PRO A 70 17.41 -15.69 1.61
C PRO A 70 17.05 -15.62 0.13
#